data_AF-A0A2G1YHV8-F1
#
_entry.id   AF-A0A2G1YHV8-F1
#
_cell.length_a   1.000
_cell.length_b   1.000
_cell.length_c   1.000
_cell.angle_alpha   90.00
_cell.angle_beta   90.00
_cell.angle_gamma   90.00
#
_symmetry.space_group_name_H-M   'P 1'
#
loop_
_entity.id
_entity.type
_entity.pdbx_description
1 polymer ?
#
loop_
_entity_poly.entity_id
_entity_poly.type
_entity_poly.pdbx_seq_one_letter_code
_entity_poly.pdbx_strand_id
1 'polypeptide(L)'
;MTFDPTTPPPYSVKSLAERWECSESMIRKLIKNGALRHFTIGKMVRIPQASVEDYEAGAAKLAAAVSYVADASGRLAEETAEKPIRAVRQIGRKPRARKPLDQ
;
A
#
# COMPACT_ATOMS: atom_id res chain seq x y z
N MET A 1 21.16 24.61 -15.04
CA MET A 1 20.21 23.59 -14.56
C MET A 1 19.73 24.05 -13.19
N THR A 2 18.58 24.71 -13.13
CA THR A 2 18.02 25.28 -11.90
C THR A 2 17.41 24.17 -11.06
N PHE A 3 18.03 23.84 -9.93
CA PHE A 3 17.38 23.08 -8.87
C PHE A 3 16.38 24.02 -8.20
N ASP A 4 15.10 23.77 -8.40
CA ASP A 4 14.04 24.56 -7.77
C ASP A 4 13.85 24.06 -6.33
N PRO A 5 14.31 24.79 -5.30
CA PRO A 5 14.39 24.28 -3.93
C PRO A 5 13.00 24.06 -3.30
N THR A 6 11.94 24.54 -3.95
CA THR A 6 10.57 24.44 -3.45
C THR A 6 9.92 23.10 -3.76
N THR A 7 10.42 22.34 -4.75
CA THR A 7 9.83 21.03 -5.06
C THR A 7 10.40 19.98 -4.12
N PRO A 8 9.58 19.39 -3.23
CA PRO A 8 10.08 18.43 -2.27
C PRO A 8 10.53 17.14 -2.95
N PRO A 9 11.55 16.45 -2.39
CA PRO A 9 12.11 15.27 -3.01
C PRO A 9 11.12 14.09 -2.97
N PRO A 10 11.13 13.22 -3.99
CA PRO A 10 10.28 12.04 -4.03
C PRO A 10 10.65 11.04 -2.92
N TYR A 11 9.62 10.46 -2.30
CA TYR A 11 9.76 9.50 -1.21
C TYR A 11 10.32 8.16 -1.71
N SER A 12 11.11 7.53 -0.83
CA SER A 12 11.41 6.11 -0.95
C SER A 12 10.32 5.28 -0.28
N VAL A 13 10.23 4.00 -0.62
CA VAL A 13 9.29 3.06 0.03
C VAL A 13 9.49 3.02 1.55
N LYS A 14 10.75 3.03 2.01
CA LYS A 14 11.08 3.03 3.45
C LYS A 14 10.65 4.33 4.13
N SER A 15 10.97 5.47 3.53
CA SER A 15 10.62 6.78 4.10
C SER A 15 9.12 6.98 4.19
N LEU A 16 8.36 6.52 3.18
CA LEU A 16 6.91 6.59 3.22
C LEU A 16 6.30 5.60 4.23
N ALA A 17 6.92 4.43 4.43
CA ALA A 17 6.51 3.44 5.42
C ALA A 17 6.61 3.99 6.84
N GLU A 18 7.70 4.69 7.15
CA GLU A 18 7.91 5.37 8.42
C GLU A 18 6.86 6.47 8.64
N ARG A 19 6.59 7.31 7.62
CA ARG A 19 5.59 8.39 7.71
C ARG A 19 4.16 7.90 7.96
N TRP A 20 3.77 6.79 7.33
CA TRP A 20 2.43 6.21 7.48
C TRP A 20 2.33 5.15 8.57
N GLU A 21 3.42 4.93 9.33
CA GLU A 21 3.51 3.88 10.36
C GLU A 21 3.06 2.50 9.86
N CYS A 22 3.42 2.17 8.62
CA CYS A 22 2.99 0.95 7.96
C CYS A 22 4.19 0.15 7.45
N SER A 23 4.00 -1.15 7.20
CA SER A 23 5.07 -1.97 6.64
C SER A 23 5.41 -1.58 5.20
N GLU A 24 6.70 -1.64 4.81
CA GLU A 24 7.11 -1.46 3.41
C GLU A 24 6.36 -2.38 2.42
N SER A 25 6.01 -3.58 2.89
CA SER A 25 5.22 -4.54 2.14
C SER A 25 3.83 -4.01 1.79
N MET A 26 3.22 -3.21 2.67
CA MET A 26 1.94 -2.57 2.39
C MET A 26 2.06 -1.56 1.25
N ILE A 27 3.08 -0.72 1.30
CA ILE A 27 3.34 0.27 0.24
C ILE A 27 3.60 -0.43 -1.10
N ARG A 28 4.39 -1.51 -1.11
CA ARG A 28 4.61 -2.31 -2.32
C ARG A 28 3.32 -2.93 -2.86
N LYS A 29 2.37 -3.31 -2.01
CA LYS A 29 1.04 -3.77 -2.44
C LYS A 29 0.25 -2.63 -3.07
N LEU A 30 0.23 -1.43 -2.48
CA LEU A 30 -0.47 -0.26 -3.04
C LEU A 30 0.07 0.11 -4.43
N ILE A 31 1.39 0.09 -4.56
CA ILE A 31 2.09 0.28 -5.83
C ILE A 31 1.69 -0.79 -6.85
N LYS A 32 1.75 -2.07 -6.47
CA LYS A 32 1.37 -3.19 -7.35
C LYS A 32 -0.11 -3.12 -7.78
N ASN A 33 -0.98 -2.63 -6.90
CA ASN A 33 -2.40 -2.47 -7.18
C ASN A 33 -2.70 -1.22 -8.03
N GLY A 34 -1.70 -0.37 -8.32
CA GLY A 34 -1.90 0.88 -9.06
C GLY A 34 -2.59 1.98 -8.26
N ALA A 35 -2.73 1.82 -6.95
CA ALA A 35 -3.35 2.81 -6.06
C ALA A 35 -2.43 4.01 -5.78
N LEU A 36 -1.11 3.81 -5.93
CA LEU A 36 -0.11 4.84 -5.69
C LEU A 36 0.76 5.00 -6.94
N ARG A 37 0.87 6.22 -7.47
CA ARG A 37 1.73 6.50 -8.62
C ARG A 37 3.18 6.47 -8.18
N HIS A 38 4.02 5.82 -8.99
CA HIS A 38 5.43 5.69 -8.73
C HIS A 38 6.21 5.66 -10.04
N PHE A 39 7.51 5.89 -9.93
CA PHE A 39 8.46 5.65 -11.02
C PHE A 39 9.65 4.86 -10.49
N THR A 40 10.37 4.20 -11.39
CA THR A 40 11.51 3.36 -11.04
C THR A 40 12.79 3.89 -11.68
N ILE A 41 13.86 3.88 -10.90
CA ILE A 41 15.22 4.15 -11.36
C ILE A 41 16.01 2.86 -11.13
N GLY A 42 16.10 2.03 -12.17
CA GLY A 42 16.64 0.68 -12.05
C GLY A 42 15.82 -0.15 -11.06
N LYS A 43 16.41 -0.46 -9.90
CA LYS A 43 15.77 -1.22 -8.81
C LYS A 43 15.14 -0.34 -7.72
N MET A 44 15.41 0.97 -7.73
CA MET A 44 14.85 1.90 -6.75
C MET A 44 13.46 2.35 -7.20
N VAL A 45 12.52 2.33 -6.26
CA VAL A 45 11.16 2.85 -6.46
C VAL A 45 11.08 4.20 -5.78
N ARG A 46 10.56 5.20 -6.50
CA ARG A 46 10.37 6.57 -6.04
C ARG A 46 8.90 6.95 -6.18
N ILE A 47 8.38 7.61 -5.16
CA ILE A 47 6.98 7.99 -5.04
C ILE A 47 6.94 9.52 -4.99
N PRO A 48 6.38 10.20 -6.00
CA PRO A 48 6.24 11.65 -5.99
C PRO A 48 5.40 12.11 -4.79
N GLN A 49 5.77 13.23 -4.16
CA GLN A 49 5.00 13.78 -3.04
C GLN A 49 3.56 14.09 -3.41
N ALA A 50 3.31 14.67 -4.59
CA ALA A 50 1.96 14.93 -5.08
C ALA A 50 1.08 13.67 -5.09
N SER A 51 1.64 12.51 -5.45
CA SER A 51 0.87 11.26 -5.44
C SER A 51 0.53 10.77 -4.02
N VAL A 52 1.35 11.12 -3.03
CA VAL A 52 1.09 10.79 -1.62
C VAL A 52 -0.04 11.68 -1.10
N GLU A 53 0.03 12.97 -1.39
CA GLU A 53 -1.00 13.96 -1.02
C GLU A 53 -2.35 13.62 -1.65
N ASP A 54 -2.38 13.26 -2.94
CA ASP A 54 -3.60 12.81 -3.63
C ASP A 54 -4.23 11.58 -2.93
N TYR A 55 -3.38 10.63 -2.50
CA TYR A 55 -3.84 9.42 -1.82
C TYR A 55 -4.38 9.73 -0.42
N GLU A 56 -3.68 10.57 0.34
CA GLU A 56 -4.11 11.03 1.66
C GLU A 56 -5.43 11.82 1.58
N ALA A 57 -5.59 12.69 0.59
CA ALA A 57 -6.81 13.45 0.36
C ALA A 57 -8.00 12.54 -0.01
N GLY A 58 -7.78 11.54 -0.86
CA GLY A 58 -8.81 10.54 -1.20
C GLY A 58 -9.23 9.68 -0.01
N ALA A 59 -8.26 9.25 0.80
CA ALA A 59 -8.52 8.48 2.03
C ALA A 59 -9.32 9.30 3.06
N ALA A 60 -8.96 10.57 3.25
CA ALA A 60 -9.69 11.49 4.13
C ALA A 60 -11.14 11.70 3.66
N LYS A 61 -11.36 11.85 2.34
CA LYS A 61 -12.71 12.00 1.76
C LYS A 61 -13.58 10.77 2.01
N LEU A 62 -13.01 9.57 1.90
CA LEU A 62 -13.73 8.34 2.22
C LEU A 62 -14.05 8.26 3.72
N ALA A 63 -13.11 8.60 4.59
CA ALA A 63 -13.32 8.60 6.03
C ALA A 63 -14.43 9.59 6.45
N ALA A 64 -14.44 10.80 5.88
CA ALA A 64 -15.48 11.81 6.12
C ALA A 64 -16.87 11.36 5.65
N ALA A 65 -16.95 10.60 4.55
CA ALA A 65 -18.20 10.02 4.10
C ALA A 65 -18.71 8.94 5.08
N VAL A 66 -17.81 8.13 5.65
CA VAL A 66 -18.15 7.09 6.64
C VAL A 66 -18.60 7.70 7.97
N SER A 67 -18.00 8.80 8.43
CA SER A 67 -18.44 9.46 9.67
C SER A 67 -19.85 10.04 9.55
N TYR A 68 -20.25 10.54 8.38
CA TYR A 68 -21.61 11.05 8.16
C TYR A 68 -22.68 9.95 8.25
N VAL A 69 -22.42 8.76 7.70
CA VAL A 69 -23.35 7.63 7.84
C VAL A 69 -23.38 7.04 9.25
N ALA A 70 -22.29 7.15 10.02
CA ALA A 70 -22.27 6.73 11.42
C ALA A 70 -23.15 7.62 12.31
N ASP A 71 -23.19 8.94 12.05
CA ASP A 71 -24.05 9.89 12.79
C ASP A 71 -25.53 9.73 12.40
N ALA A 72 -25.82 9.42 11.12
CA ALA A 72 -27.17 9.22 10.62
C ALA A 72 -27.81 7.87 11.02
N SER A 73 -27.07 6.94 11.62
CA SER A 73 -27.53 5.56 11.87
C SER A 73 -27.70 5.23 13.35
N GLY A 74 -28.54 5.99 14.04
CA GLY A 74 -29.15 5.52 15.28
C GLY A 74 -30.25 4.49 15.02
N ARG A 75 -29.91 3.19 14.89
CA ARG A 75 -30.73 2.00 15.27
C ARG A 75 -30.06 0.66 14.87
N LEU A 76 -30.26 -0.34 15.74
CA LEU A 76 -29.68 -1.69 15.80
C LEU A 76 -29.86 -2.54 14.53
N ALA A 77 -28.82 -3.30 14.17
CA ALA A 77 -28.94 -4.61 13.55
C ALA A 77 -27.68 -5.45 13.85
N GLU A 78 -27.80 -6.32 14.85
CA GLU A 78 -27.03 -7.55 14.94
C GLU A 78 -27.53 -8.45 13.80
N GLU A 79 -26.69 -8.74 12.80
CA GLU A 79 -26.94 -9.84 11.87
C GLU A 79 -25.61 -10.50 11.46
N THR A 80 -25.56 -11.78 11.78
CA THR A 80 -24.44 -12.71 11.65
C THR A 80 -24.08 -12.94 10.18
N ALA A 81 -22.87 -12.58 9.76
CA ALA A 81 -22.33 -13.01 8.47
C ALA A 81 -20.83 -13.28 8.59
N GLU A 82 -20.51 -14.45 9.14
CA GLU A 82 -19.18 -15.05 9.05
C GLU A 82 -18.80 -15.21 7.57
N LYS A 83 -18.01 -14.28 7.03
CA LYS A 83 -17.42 -14.44 5.70
C LYS A 83 -16.33 -15.51 5.79
N PRO A 84 -16.39 -16.57 4.97
CA PRO A 84 -15.43 -17.66 5.06
C PRO A 84 -14.01 -17.12 4.84
N ILE A 85 -13.12 -17.53 5.73
CA ILE A 85 -11.68 -17.32 5.65
C ILE A 85 -11.26 -17.73 4.23
N ARG A 86 -10.88 -16.75 3.40
CA ARG A 86 -10.38 -17.01 2.04
C ARG A 86 -9.21 -17.98 2.17
N ALA A 87 -9.38 -19.16 1.57
CA ALA A 87 -8.39 -20.22 1.57
C ALA A 87 -7.00 -19.67 1.27
N VAL A 88 -6.06 -19.91 2.19
CA VAL A 88 -4.63 -19.68 1.98
C VAL A 88 -4.25 -20.46 0.73
N ARG A 89 -3.94 -19.76 -0.37
CA ARG A 89 -3.34 -20.40 -1.55
C ARG A 89 -2.01 -20.99 -1.08
N GLN A 90 -1.95 -22.30 -0.88
CA GLN A 90 -0.68 -23.00 -0.72
C GLN A 90 0.09 -22.88 -2.04
N ILE A 91 0.95 -21.87 -2.12
CA ILE A 91 1.89 -21.74 -3.21
C ILE A 91 2.95 -22.82 -2.95
N GLY A 92 2.77 -23.99 -3.55
CA GLY A 92 3.77 -25.05 -3.54
C GLY A 92 5.07 -24.52 -4.12
N ARG A 93 6.04 -24.19 -3.27
CA ARG A 93 7.40 -23.90 -3.72
C ARG A 93 7.99 -25.24 -4.12
N LYS A 94 8.10 -25.54 -5.43
CA LYS A 94 8.94 -26.65 -5.90
C LYS A 94 10.35 -26.45 -5.33
N PRO A 95 10.91 -27.42 -4.59
CA PRO A 95 12.29 -27.31 -4.13
C PRO A 95 13.22 -27.21 -5.34
N ARG A 96 14.14 -26.23 -5.32
CA ARG A 96 15.25 -26.18 -6.29
C ARG A 96 16.13 -27.40 -6.05
N ALA A 97 16.26 -28.27 -7.06
CA ALA A 97 17.23 -29.36 -7.03
C ALA A 97 18.63 -28.78 -6.81
N ARG A 98 19.29 -29.19 -5.73
CA ARG A 98 20.72 -28.95 -5.55
C ARG A 98 21.45 -29.88 -6.53
N LYS A 99 22.26 -29.32 -7.43
CA LYS A 99 23.18 -30.14 -8.23
C LYS A 99 24.15 -30.81 -7.26
N PRO A 100 24.47 -32.11 -7.44
CA PRO A 100 25.52 -32.74 -6.66
C PRO A 100 26.84 -32.00 -6.94
N LEU A 101 27.59 -31.76 -5.86
CA LEU A 101 28.96 -31.29 -5.93
C LEU A 101 29.77 -32.47 -6.46
N ASP A 102 30.17 -32.42 -7.72
CA ASP A 102 31.14 -33.36 -8.27
C ASP A 102 32.53 -32.82 -7.93
N GLN A 103 33.34 -33.70 -7.33
CA GLN A 103 34.73 -33.59 -6.80
C GLN A 103 34.87 -33.45 -5.29
#